data_AF-A0A3M0NWC7-F1
#
_entry.id   AF-A0A3M0NWC7-F1
#
_cell.length_a   1.000
_cell.length_b   1.000
_cell.length_c   1.000
_cell.angle_alpha   90.00
_cell.angle_beta   90.00
_cell.angle_gamma   90.00
#
_symmetry.space_group_name_H-M   'P 1'
#
loop_
_entity.id
_entity.type
_entity.pdbx_description
1 polymer ?
#
loop_
_entity_poly.entity_id
_entity_poly.type
_entity_poly.pdbx_seq_one_letter_code
_entity_poly.pdbx_strand_id
1 'polypeptide(L)'
;MNQGHYYVDFVPITFMNEDFAELADYLAINYKPDFAKKIIFIAFTILCYYDSAVFLPGNDYLEKYTNKDLRHTDLESIAKEIRDKVIKNRMGLYIFFQTEDKDHISLMSIEDEYSTHFFGLSGEAQKMIEQLVTHQGLFFKKVKNID
;
A
#
# COMPACT_ATOMS: atom_id res chain seq x y z
N MET A 1 -4.85 -13.52 -18.18
CA MET A 1 -3.71 -13.97 -17.34
C MET A 1 -4.00 -13.55 -15.92
N ASN A 2 -3.77 -14.43 -14.94
CA ASN A 2 -4.09 -14.17 -13.53
C ASN A 2 -3.09 -13.14 -12.98
N GLN A 3 -3.43 -11.85 -13.10
CA GLN A 3 -2.62 -10.77 -12.57
C GLN A 3 -2.54 -10.93 -11.06
N GLY A 4 -1.33 -11.03 -10.50
CA GLY A 4 -1.15 -11.36 -9.09
C GLY A 4 -1.70 -10.28 -8.18
N HIS A 5 -2.54 -10.68 -7.23
CA HIS A 5 -3.00 -9.86 -6.11
C HIS A 5 -2.16 -10.19 -4.88
N TYR A 6 -1.50 -9.18 -4.34
CA TYR A 6 -0.63 -9.30 -3.18
C TYR A 6 -1.04 -8.30 -2.10
N TYR A 7 -0.65 -8.57 -0.85
CA TYR A 7 -0.82 -7.67 0.27
C TYR A 7 0.42 -7.65 1.16
N VAL A 8 0.61 -6.52 1.84
CA VAL A 8 1.69 -6.29 2.78
C VAL A 8 1.18 -6.51 4.19
N ASP A 9 1.93 -7.24 5.00
CA ASP A 9 1.55 -7.58 6.36
C ASP A 9 2.75 -7.43 7.31
N PHE A 10 2.48 -7.14 8.58
CA PHE A 10 3.50 -7.08 9.63
C PHE A 10 3.81 -8.46 10.20
N VAL A 11 2.93 -9.45 10.02
CA VAL A 11 3.12 -10.83 10.48
C VAL A 11 3.27 -11.81 9.32
N PRO A 12 3.98 -12.93 9.52
CA PRO A 12 4.11 -13.96 8.50
C PRO A 12 2.81 -14.76 8.28
N ILE A 13 1.92 -14.80 9.29
CA ILE A 13 0.69 -15.60 9.28
C ILE A 13 -0.47 -14.70 9.75
N THR A 14 -1.55 -14.66 9.00
CA THR A 14 -2.77 -13.94 9.39
C THR A 14 -3.44 -14.72 10.53
N PHE A 15 -3.67 -14.06 11.66
CA PHE A 15 -4.35 -14.66 12.78
C PHE A 15 -5.84 -14.86 12.43
N MET A 16 -6.32 -16.10 12.42
CA MET A 16 -7.68 -16.45 11.99
C MET A 16 -8.66 -16.72 13.15
N ASN A 17 -8.21 -16.56 14.41
CA ASN A 17 -9.00 -16.91 15.60
C ASN A 17 -9.10 -15.74 16.59
N GLU A 18 -10.22 -15.70 17.35
CA GLU A 18 -10.48 -14.76 18.44
C GLU A 18 -9.37 -14.75 19.51
N ASP A 19 -8.65 -15.87 19.65
CA ASP A 19 -7.51 -16.05 20.56
C ASP A 19 -6.37 -15.02 20.35
N PHE A 20 -6.36 -14.32 19.21
CA PHE A 20 -5.34 -13.32 18.87
C PHE A 20 -5.85 -11.89 18.87
N ALA A 21 -7.09 -11.63 19.32
CA ALA A 21 -7.66 -10.28 19.34
C ALA A 21 -6.81 -9.29 20.15
N GLU A 22 -6.33 -9.68 21.34
CA GLU A 22 -5.46 -8.85 22.18
C GLU A 22 -4.14 -8.51 21.48
N LEU A 23 -3.55 -9.50 20.77
CA LEU A 23 -2.33 -9.27 20.01
C LEU A 23 -2.60 -8.32 18.84
N ALA A 24 -3.70 -8.51 18.10
CA ALA A 24 -4.10 -7.64 17.01
C ALA A 24 -4.29 -6.19 17.49
N ASP A 25 -4.97 -5.97 18.61
CA ASP A 25 -5.14 -4.66 19.24
C ASP A 25 -3.80 -4.04 19.65
N TYR A 26 -2.93 -4.84 20.28
CA TYR A 26 -1.60 -4.38 20.67
C TYR A 26 -0.78 -3.92 19.45
N LEU A 27 -0.84 -4.67 18.35
CA LEU A 27 -0.16 -4.33 17.11
C LEU A 27 -0.77 -3.08 16.48
N ALA A 28 -2.10 -3.00 16.41
CA ALA A 28 -2.87 -1.83 15.94
C ALA A 28 -2.47 -0.53 16.66
N ILE A 29 -2.26 -0.60 17.97
CA ILE A 29 -1.88 0.57 18.76
C ILE A 29 -0.39 0.90 18.60
N ASN A 30 0.48 -0.09 18.71
CA ASN A 30 1.91 0.15 18.90
C ASN A 30 2.73 0.13 17.60
N TYR A 31 2.28 -0.60 16.58
CA TYR A 31 3.04 -0.83 15.35
C TYR A 31 2.46 -0.11 14.13
N LYS A 32 1.21 0.35 14.18
CA LYS A 32 0.56 1.11 13.09
C LYS A 32 1.34 2.37 12.67
N PRO A 33 1.95 3.17 13.58
CA PRO A 33 2.80 4.30 13.17
C PRO A 33 4.10 3.88 12.46
N ASP A 34 4.70 2.77 12.87
CA ASP A 34 5.91 2.23 12.23
C ASP A 34 5.59 1.64 10.85
N PHE A 35 4.48 0.90 10.76
CA PHE A 35 3.92 0.41 9.51
C PHE A 35 3.69 1.56 8.52
N ALA A 36 3.05 2.66 8.96
CA ALA A 36 2.84 3.84 8.12
C ALA A 36 4.16 4.40 7.54
N LYS A 37 5.22 4.49 8.35
CA LYS A 37 6.54 4.97 7.88
C LYS A 37 7.12 4.05 6.81
N LYS A 38 7.01 2.74 6.99
CA LYS A 38 7.48 1.74 6.02
C LYS A 38 6.69 1.80 4.71
N ILE A 39 5.36 1.94 4.79
CA ILE A 39 4.52 2.12 3.59
C ILE A 39 4.86 3.42 2.85
N ILE A 40 5.13 4.53 3.55
CA ILE A 40 5.59 5.78 2.92
C ILE A 40 6.90 5.56 2.16
N PHE A 41 7.87 4.87 2.77
CA PHE A 41 9.13 4.55 2.12
C PHE A 41 8.93 3.73 0.83
N ILE A 42 8.08 2.70 0.91
CA ILE A 42 7.74 1.85 -0.25
C ILE A 42 7.07 2.70 -1.35
N ALA A 43 6.06 3.49 -0.99
CA ALA A 43 5.34 4.37 -1.91
C ALA A 43 6.28 5.35 -2.61
N PHE A 44 7.18 6.01 -1.88
CA PHE A 44 8.11 6.97 -2.48
C PHE A 44 9.13 6.31 -3.38
N THR A 45 9.60 5.12 -3.02
CA THR A 45 10.51 4.36 -3.88
C THR A 45 9.83 4.04 -5.21
N ILE A 46 8.54 3.64 -5.20
CA ILE A 46 7.76 3.40 -6.42
C ILE A 46 7.61 4.68 -7.23
N LEU A 47 7.22 5.79 -6.61
CA LEU A 47 7.02 7.08 -7.28
C LEU A 47 8.30 7.63 -7.93
N CYS A 48 9.47 7.35 -7.34
CA CYS A 48 10.76 7.77 -7.89
C CYS A 48 11.28 6.82 -8.97
N TYR A 49 10.95 5.53 -8.90
CA TYR A 49 11.50 4.51 -9.79
C TYR A 49 10.66 4.29 -11.06
N TYR A 50 9.32 4.40 -10.96
CA TYR A 50 8.40 4.15 -12.06
C TYR A 50 7.67 5.42 -12.50
N ASP A 51 7.30 5.49 -13.78
CA ASP A 51 6.31 6.49 -14.22
C ASP A 51 4.97 6.14 -13.57
N SER A 52 4.53 7.03 -12.68
CA SER A 52 3.45 6.76 -11.74
C SER A 52 2.32 7.78 -11.90
N ALA A 53 1.23 7.61 -11.16
CA ALA A 53 0.20 8.62 -10.92
C ALA A 53 -0.46 8.34 -9.57
N VAL A 54 -0.77 9.39 -8.80
CA VAL A 54 -1.26 9.25 -7.42
C VAL A 54 -2.66 9.81 -7.30
N PHE A 55 -3.63 8.97 -6.91
CA PHE A 55 -5.03 9.37 -6.83
C PHE A 55 -5.60 9.18 -5.43
N LEU A 56 -6.40 10.15 -5.02
CA LEU A 56 -7.29 10.06 -3.87
C LEU A 56 -8.72 9.73 -4.35
N PRO A 57 -9.20 8.49 -4.16
CA PRO A 57 -10.62 8.16 -4.34
C PRO A 57 -11.51 8.99 -3.40
N GLY A 58 -12.71 9.31 -3.90
CA GLY A 58 -13.76 10.16 -3.30
C GLY A 58 -13.70 10.31 -1.78
N ASN A 59 -13.35 11.51 -1.30
CA ASN A 59 -13.49 11.89 0.10
C ASN A 59 -14.00 13.33 0.19
N ASP A 60 -15.21 13.52 0.71
CA ASP A 60 -15.89 14.81 0.83
C ASP A 60 -15.13 15.80 1.75
N TYR A 61 -14.25 15.31 2.63
CA TYR A 61 -13.41 16.15 3.50
C TYR A 61 -12.11 16.62 2.85
N LEU A 62 -11.78 16.12 1.66
CA LEU A 62 -10.54 16.41 0.93
C LEU A 62 -10.82 16.85 -0.53
N GLU A 63 -11.94 17.51 -0.78
CA GLU A 63 -12.37 17.97 -2.12
C GLU A 63 -11.26 18.61 -2.95
N LYS A 64 -10.32 19.33 -2.31
CA LYS A 64 -9.18 19.94 -3.01
C LYS A 64 -8.28 18.94 -3.74
N TYR A 65 -8.23 17.70 -3.30
CA TYR A 65 -7.36 16.63 -3.81
C TYR A 65 -8.11 15.43 -4.39
N THR A 66 -9.42 15.32 -4.13
CA THR A 66 -10.28 14.25 -4.65
C THR A 66 -10.24 14.22 -6.18
N ASN A 67 -10.04 13.03 -6.75
CA ASN A 67 -9.95 12.79 -8.21
C ASN A 67 -8.84 13.59 -8.93
N LYS A 68 -7.80 14.02 -8.21
CA LYS A 68 -6.63 14.69 -8.80
C LYS A 68 -5.39 13.83 -8.69
N ASP A 69 -4.55 13.92 -9.71
CA ASP A 69 -3.20 13.36 -9.68
C ASP A 69 -2.31 14.20 -8.75
N LEU A 70 -1.77 13.58 -7.70
CA LEU A 70 -0.96 14.24 -6.70
C LEU A 70 0.54 14.23 -7.00
N ARG A 71 0.98 13.71 -8.15
CA ARG A 71 2.41 13.68 -8.52
C ARG A 71 3.15 15.01 -8.42
N HIS A 72 2.44 16.12 -8.60
CA HIS A 72 3.02 17.47 -8.54
C HIS A 72 2.93 18.09 -7.14
N THR A 73 2.39 17.35 -6.17
CA THR A 73 2.38 17.72 -4.76
C THR A 73 3.72 17.37 -4.13
N ASP A 74 4.15 18.12 -3.12
CA ASP A 74 5.38 17.81 -2.39
C ASP A 74 5.27 16.48 -1.63
N LEU A 75 6.41 15.81 -1.43
CA LEU A 75 6.47 14.51 -0.75
C LEU A 75 5.92 14.59 0.69
N GLU A 76 6.10 15.69 1.43
CA GLU A 76 5.62 15.75 2.81
C GLU A 76 4.09 15.75 2.88
N SER A 77 3.44 16.42 1.94
CA SER A 77 1.98 16.35 1.77
C SER A 77 1.50 14.93 1.44
N ILE A 78 2.17 14.21 0.52
CA ILE A 78 1.81 12.81 0.21
C ILE A 78 2.05 11.91 1.43
N ALA A 79 3.17 12.08 2.13
CA ALA A 79 3.46 11.34 3.37
C ALA A 79 2.38 11.58 4.42
N LYS A 80 1.94 12.83 4.59
CA LYS A 80 0.86 13.17 5.51
C LYS A 80 -0.44 12.46 5.16
N GLU A 81 -0.81 12.41 3.88
CA GLU A 81 -2.02 11.68 3.44
C GLU A 81 -1.89 10.17 3.73
N ILE A 82 -0.73 9.55 3.48
CA ILE A 82 -0.50 8.13 3.81
C ILE A 82 -0.58 7.91 5.32
N ARG A 83 0.07 8.74 6.14
CA ARG A 83 -0.01 8.65 7.61
C ARG A 83 -1.45 8.77 8.08
N ASP A 84 -2.18 9.74 7.57
CA ASP A 84 -3.57 9.99 7.98
C ASP A 84 -4.49 8.83 7.57
N LYS A 85 -4.26 8.18 6.42
CA LYS A 85 -5.05 7.01 5.99
C LYS A 85 -4.75 5.77 6.84
N VAL A 86 -3.47 5.43 6.95
CA VAL A 86 -3.01 4.28 7.73
C VAL A 86 -3.39 4.43 9.20
N ILE A 87 -3.19 5.61 9.80
CA ILE A 87 -3.39 5.82 11.25
C ILE A 87 -4.84 6.19 11.59
N LYS A 88 -5.50 7.03 10.78
CA LYS A 88 -6.84 7.60 11.11
C LYS A 88 -8.00 6.95 10.35
N ASN A 89 -7.78 5.81 9.70
CA ASN A 89 -8.84 5.00 9.10
C ASN A 89 -9.66 5.74 8.02
N ARG A 90 -8.98 6.40 7.08
CA ARG A 90 -9.62 7.15 5.99
C ARG A 90 -9.53 6.38 4.68
N MET A 91 -10.54 6.52 3.80
CA MET A 91 -10.60 5.88 2.46
C MET A 91 -9.27 5.97 1.70
N GLY A 92 -8.97 4.96 0.85
CA GLY A 92 -7.62 4.64 0.38
C GLY A 92 -6.87 5.67 -0.49
N LEU A 93 -5.57 5.46 -0.72
CA LEU A 93 -4.71 6.17 -1.67
C LEU A 93 -4.26 5.17 -2.74
N TYR A 94 -4.40 5.54 -4.00
CA TYR A 94 -4.04 4.67 -5.12
C TYR A 94 -2.82 5.23 -5.84
N ILE A 95 -1.79 4.40 -6.02
CA ILE A 95 -0.61 4.71 -6.82
C ILE A 95 -0.62 3.76 -8.00
N PHE A 96 -0.93 4.28 -9.18
CA PHE A 96 -0.78 3.55 -10.44
C PHE A 96 0.64 3.75 -10.93
N PHE A 97 1.27 2.70 -11.44
CA PHE A 97 2.61 2.80 -11.98
C PHE A 97 2.81 1.87 -13.17
N GLN A 98 3.51 2.38 -14.17
CA GLN A 98 3.83 1.65 -15.39
C GLN A 98 5.10 0.83 -15.16
N THR A 99 5.00 -0.47 -15.43
CA THR A 99 6.13 -1.39 -15.35
C THR A 99 6.93 -1.38 -16.67
N GLU A 100 7.90 -2.27 -16.80
CA GLU A 100 8.69 -2.42 -18.04
C GLU A 100 7.84 -2.68 -19.28
N ASP A 101 6.72 -3.38 -19.10
CA ASP A 101 5.69 -3.51 -20.11
C ASP A 101 4.82 -2.23 -20.13
N LYS A 102 5.00 -1.41 -21.16
CA LYS A 102 4.31 -0.13 -21.33
C LYS A 102 2.80 -0.29 -21.51
N ASP A 103 2.30 -1.46 -21.89
CA ASP A 103 0.86 -1.68 -22.01
C ASP A 103 0.25 -2.18 -20.70
N HIS A 104 1.06 -2.28 -19.64
CA HIS A 104 0.66 -2.86 -18.36
C HIS A 104 0.85 -1.90 -17.18
N ILE A 105 -0.26 -1.63 -16.49
CA ILE A 105 -0.33 -0.75 -15.32
C ILE A 105 -0.50 -1.60 -14.06
N SER A 106 0.36 -1.39 -13.08
CA SER A 106 0.23 -1.93 -11.73
C SER A 106 -0.41 -0.91 -10.79
N LEU A 107 -0.99 -1.38 -9.70
CA LEU A 107 -1.61 -0.55 -8.67
C LEU A 107 -1.05 -0.93 -7.30
N MET A 108 -0.63 0.06 -6.53
CA MET A 108 -0.52 -0.01 -5.07
C MET A 108 -1.74 0.69 -4.46
N SER A 109 -2.52 -0.05 -3.70
CA SER A 109 -3.64 0.47 -2.91
C SER A 109 -3.21 0.56 -1.44
N ILE A 110 -3.30 1.73 -0.84
CA ILE A 110 -3.09 1.94 0.59
C ILE A 110 -4.43 2.31 1.18
N GLU A 111 -5.08 1.35 1.81
CA GLU A 111 -6.39 1.47 2.43
C GLU A 111 -6.23 1.59 3.94
N ASP A 112 -7.29 1.29 4.67
CA ASP A 112 -7.37 1.45 6.10
C ASP A 112 -6.51 0.43 6.87
N GLU A 113 -6.00 0.88 8.01
CA GLU A 113 -5.19 0.10 8.94
C GLU A 113 -3.91 -0.52 8.34
N TYR A 114 -3.97 -1.81 8.02
CA TYR A 114 -2.87 -2.62 7.52
C TYR A 114 -3.11 -3.04 6.07
N SER A 115 -4.17 -2.52 5.45
CA SER A 115 -4.59 -2.89 4.10
C SER A 115 -3.72 -2.17 3.08
N THR A 116 -2.54 -2.71 2.78
CA THR A 116 -1.75 -2.29 1.62
C THR A 116 -1.68 -3.42 0.61
N HIS A 117 -2.25 -3.19 -0.56
CA HIS A 117 -2.39 -4.19 -1.62
C HIS A 117 -1.65 -3.79 -2.89
N PHE A 118 -1.23 -4.81 -3.63
CA PHE A 118 -0.67 -4.65 -4.96
C PHE A 118 -1.45 -5.50 -5.97
N PHE A 119 -1.75 -4.91 -7.11
CA PHE A 119 -2.46 -5.55 -8.22
C PHE A 119 -1.66 -5.40 -9.50
N GLY A 120 -1.82 -6.36 -10.41
CA GLY A 120 -1.14 -6.29 -11.70
C GLY A 120 0.37 -6.37 -11.55
N LEU A 121 0.91 -7.11 -10.58
CA LEU A 121 2.36 -7.34 -10.52
C LEU A 121 2.74 -8.60 -11.29
N SER A 122 3.82 -8.50 -12.07
CA SER A 122 4.44 -9.60 -12.80
C SER A 122 5.93 -9.34 -13.01
N GLY A 123 6.70 -10.36 -13.40
CA GLY A 123 8.08 -10.21 -13.85
C GLY A 123 9.03 -9.57 -12.83
N GLU A 124 9.84 -8.62 -13.29
CA GLU A 124 10.83 -7.90 -12.47
C GLU A 124 10.16 -6.95 -11.47
N ALA A 125 9.06 -6.29 -11.85
CA ALA A 125 8.31 -5.42 -10.96
C ALA A 125 7.84 -6.16 -9.71
N GLN A 126 7.32 -7.38 -9.84
CA GLN A 126 6.93 -8.19 -8.68
C GLN A 126 8.13 -8.46 -7.75
N LYS A 127 9.29 -8.86 -8.31
CA LYS A 127 10.50 -9.16 -7.53
C LYS A 127 11.04 -7.93 -6.81
N MET A 128 11.04 -6.78 -7.49
CA MET A 128 11.48 -5.51 -6.93
C MET A 128 10.59 -5.09 -5.76
N ILE A 129 9.27 -5.17 -5.92
CA ILE A 129 8.31 -4.84 -4.85
C ILE A 129 8.44 -5.81 -3.66
N GLU A 130 8.59 -7.11 -3.92
CA GLU A 130 8.80 -8.11 -2.86
C GLU A 130 10.07 -7.84 -2.05
N GLN A 131 11.19 -7.51 -2.72
CA GLN A 131 12.44 -7.13 -2.07
C GLN A 131 12.28 -5.85 -1.24
N LEU A 132 11.62 -4.84 -1.81
CA LEU A 132 11.39 -3.56 -1.16
C LEU A 132 10.57 -3.72 0.12
N VAL A 133 9.49 -4.50 0.07
CA VAL A 133 8.65 -4.84 1.23
C VAL A 133 9.45 -5.62 2.27
N THR A 134 10.17 -6.65 1.84
CA THR A 134 10.96 -7.52 2.73
C THR A 134 12.09 -6.76 3.42
N HIS A 135 12.76 -5.83 2.74
CA HIS A 135 13.80 -4.97 3.32
C HIS A 135 13.26 -4.02 4.40
N GLN A 136 11.97 -3.69 4.38
CA GLN A 136 11.32 -2.96 5.47
C GLN A 136 10.91 -3.87 6.66
N GLY A 137 11.26 -5.16 6.61
CA GLY A 137 10.89 -6.14 7.64
C GLY A 137 9.39 -6.47 7.61
N LEU A 138 8.76 -6.33 6.46
CA LEU A 138 7.34 -6.67 6.24
C LEU A 138 7.23 -7.93 5.37
N PHE A 139 6.05 -8.52 5.36
CA PHE A 139 5.75 -9.73 4.60
C PHE A 139 4.96 -9.40 3.35
N PHE A 140 5.44 -9.86 2.19
CA PHE A 140 4.75 -9.73 0.92
C PHE A 140 4.01 -11.03 0.59
N LYS A 141 2.68 -11.00 0.64
CA LYS A 141 1.85 -12.22 0.59
C LYS A 141 0.93 -12.21 -0.60
N LYS A 142 0.83 -13.34 -1.30
CA LYS A 142 -0.15 -13.52 -2.38
C LYS A 142 -1.52 -13.83 -1.79
N VAL A 143 -2.55 -13.13 -2.24
CA VAL A 143 -3.94 -13.48 -1.93
C VAL A 143 -4.26 -14.78 -2.67
N LYS A 144 -4.64 -15.81 -1.91
CA LYS A 144 -5.17 -17.05 -2.49
C LYS A 144 -6.63 -16.77 -2.81
N ASN A 145 -7.04 -16.94 -4.06
CA ASN A 145 -8.47 -17.05 -4.35
C ASN A 145 -8.98 -18.25 -3.54
N ILE A 146 -10.02 -18.02 -2.73
CA ILE A 146 -10.80 -19.09 -2.16
C ILE A 146 -11.69 -19.54 -3.32
N ASP A 147 -11.40 -20.73 -3.85
CA ASP A 147 -12.25 -21.41 -4.83
C ASP A 147 -13.60 -21.81 -4.20
#